data_AF-A0A2J0HNR2-F1
#
_entry.id   AF-A0A2J0HNR2-F1
#
_cell.length_a   1.000
_cell.length_b   1.000
_cell.length_c   1.000
_cell.angle_alpha   90.00
_cell.angle_beta   90.00
_cell.angle_gamma   90.00
#
_symmetry.space_group_name_H-M   'P 1'
#
loop_
_entity.id
_entity.type
_entity.pdbx_description
1 polymer ?
#
loop_
_entity_poly.entity_id
_entity_poly.type
_entity_poly.pdbx_seq_one_letter_code
_entity_poly.pdbx_strand_id
1 'polypeptide(L)'
;MIFNHYRTILFINKEKIRWAKGQAPGGKVFDPVQELPWSEKNLRSALEDIAARFPKKIRIVVGEEFSYVVSFPKDKKSGSVISEARALIPESLQDGWDSCEGQSDNVQVMAVRQEFFLALKKALWEAKSRVEAIEAESVSLSRVIPESKNETTFAARYDEKILLTVTRNGLVIATKIFFQLPEKEKIQEFVDYISNQKYSLKFGLY
;
A
#
# COMPACT_ATOMS: atom_id res chain seq x y z
N MET A 1 2.93 5.42 -13.95
CA MET A 1 4.05 4.93 -14.77
C MET A 1 4.90 3.95 -13.97
N ILE A 2 4.90 2.67 -14.37
CA ILE A 2 5.37 1.55 -13.55
C ILE A 2 6.80 1.17 -13.96
N PHE A 3 7.72 1.29 -13.02
CA PHE A 3 9.03 0.61 -12.93
C PHE A 3 9.76 0.28 -14.24
N ASN A 4 10.87 0.98 -14.50
CA ASN A 4 11.76 0.76 -15.64
C ASN A 4 12.66 -0.50 -15.50
N HIS A 5 12.23 -1.51 -14.73
CA HIS A 5 13.01 -2.69 -14.38
C HIS A 5 12.14 -3.96 -14.28
N TYR A 6 12.64 -5.08 -14.81
CA TYR A 6 12.06 -6.42 -14.66
C TYR A 6 12.07 -6.88 -13.20
N ARG A 7 11.00 -6.59 -12.44
CA ARG A 7 10.88 -6.94 -11.02
C ARG A 7 9.77 -7.95 -10.80
N THR A 8 9.99 -8.90 -9.90
CA THR A 8 8.93 -9.78 -9.41
C THR A 8 8.07 -9.00 -8.43
N ILE A 9 6.78 -8.93 -8.73
CA ILE A 9 5.79 -8.31 -7.84
C ILE A 9 5.06 -9.45 -7.12
N LEU A 10 4.99 -9.37 -5.80
CA LEU A 10 4.16 -10.20 -4.94
C LEU A 10 3.10 -9.30 -4.31
N PHE A 11 1.84 -9.47 -4.69
CA PHE A 11 0.70 -8.79 -4.10
C PHE A 11 0.02 -9.69 -3.07
N ILE A 12 -0.29 -9.16 -1.90
CA ILE A 12 -0.91 -9.90 -0.80
C ILE A 12 -2.05 -9.06 -0.21
N ASN A 13 -3.27 -9.59 -0.16
CA ASN A 13 -4.38 -9.01 0.59
C ASN A 13 -5.10 -10.10 1.42
N LYS A 14 -6.20 -9.75 2.11
CA LYS A 14 -6.93 -10.69 2.97
C LYS A 14 -7.52 -11.90 2.25
N GLU A 15 -7.74 -11.79 0.94
CA GLU A 15 -8.37 -12.84 0.14
C GLU A 15 -7.35 -13.72 -0.58
N LYS A 16 -6.25 -13.14 -1.07
CA LYS A 16 -5.34 -13.81 -2.01
C LYS A 16 -3.91 -13.28 -2.02
N ILE A 17 -3.06 -14.11 -2.60
CA ILE A 17 -1.64 -13.91 -2.88
C ILE A 17 -1.46 -14.04 -4.39
N ARG A 18 -0.91 -13.02 -5.03
CA ARG A 18 -0.69 -12.99 -6.48
C ARG A 18 0.76 -12.66 -6.79
N TRP A 19 1.37 -13.34 -7.75
CA TRP A 19 2.72 -13.00 -8.19
C TRP A 19 2.93 -13.25 -9.68
N ALA A 20 3.83 -12.48 -10.26
CA ALA A 20 4.25 -12.62 -11.64
C ALA A 20 5.67 -12.07 -11.85
N LYS A 21 6.35 -12.55 -12.90
CA LYS A 21 7.64 -12.03 -13.33
C LYS A 21 7.45 -10.77 -14.17
N GLY A 22 7.97 -9.65 -13.68
CA GLY A 22 8.17 -8.45 -14.46
C GLY A 22 6.89 -7.73 -14.83
N GLN A 23 6.91 -6.42 -14.63
CA GLN A 23 6.01 -5.49 -15.28
C GLN A 23 6.87 -4.63 -16.21
N ALA A 24 6.52 -4.56 -17.49
CA ALA A 24 7.20 -3.71 -18.47
C ALA A 24 6.84 -2.24 -18.23
N PRO A 25 7.65 -1.29 -18.74
CA PRO A 25 7.19 0.08 -18.96
C PRO A 25 5.86 0.03 -19.74
N GLY A 26 4.80 0.60 -19.17
CA GLY A 26 3.44 0.53 -19.73
C GLY A 26 2.53 -0.57 -19.14
N GLY A 27 2.97 -1.30 -18.11
CA GLY A 27 2.09 -2.18 -17.33
C GLY A 27 1.95 -3.61 -17.85
N LYS A 28 2.63 -3.97 -18.94
CA LYS A 28 2.57 -5.32 -19.53
C LYS A 28 3.21 -6.33 -18.59
N VAL A 29 2.43 -7.32 -18.14
CA VAL A 29 2.93 -8.46 -17.37
C VAL A 29 3.56 -9.46 -18.35
N PHE A 30 4.78 -9.93 -18.06
CA PHE A 30 5.50 -10.81 -18.98
C PHE A 30 5.11 -12.29 -18.83
N ASP A 31 4.79 -12.71 -17.60
CA ASP A 31 4.42 -14.09 -17.29
C ASP A 31 2.97 -14.17 -16.76
N PRO A 32 2.28 -15.32 -16.90
CA PRO A 32 0.95 -15.50 -16.33
C PRO A 32 0.94 -15.23 -14.82
N VAL A 33 -0.02 -14.43 -14.37
CA VAL A 33 -0.23 -14.16 -12.94
C VAL A 33 -0.60 -15.47 -12.26
N GLN A 34 0.22 -15.87 -11.28
CA GLN A 34 -0.08 -16.96 -10.37
C GLN A 34 -0.90 -16.41 -9.20
N GLU A 35 -1.83 -17.22 -8.69
CA GLU A 35 -2.72 -16.84 -7.60
C GLU A 35 -2.97 -18.01 -6.66
N LEU A 36 -2.99 -17.71 -5.36
CA LEU A 36 -3.44 -18.61 -4.30
C LEU A 36 -4.32 -17.83 -3.31
N PRO A 37 -5.30 -18.48 -2.64
CA PRO A 37 -6.00 -17.86 -1.52
C PRO A 37 -5.03 -17.46 -0.40
N TRP A 38 -5.34 -16.41 0.35
CA TRP A 38 -4.52 -15.97 1.47
C TRP A 38 -4.52 -17.02 2.59
N SER A 39 -3.32 -17.47 2.95
CA SER A 39 -3.01 -18.16 4.19
C SER A 39 -1.50 -18.12 4.41
N GLU A 40 -1.02 -18.25 5.65
CA GLU A 40 0.42 -18.32 5.92
C GLU A 40 1.11 -19.47 5.18
N LYS A 41 0.41 -20.61 5.05
CA LYS A 41 0.90 -21.76 4.27
C LYS A 41 1.09 -21.40 2.79
N ASN A 42 0.09 -20.75 2.19
CA ASN A 42 0.16 -20.34 0.79
C ASN A 42 1.16 -19.21 0.56
N LEU A 43 1.40 -18.35 1.55
CA LEU A 43 2.45 -17.34 1.48
C LEU A 43 3.83 -17.98 1.35
N ARG A 44 4.09 -19.03 2.15
CA ARG A 44 5.32 -19.80 2.04
C ARG A 44 5.46 -20.43 0.66
N SER A 45 4.42 -21.11 0.18
CA SER A 45 4.44 -21.73 -1.15
C SER A 45 4.65 -20.73 -2.28
N ALA A 46 4.04 -19.55 -2.20
CA ALA A 46 4.26 -18.47 -3.18
C ALA A 46 5.70 -17.97 -3.16
N LEU A 47 6.30 -17.78 -1.98
CA LEU A 47 7.70 -17.35 -1.85
C LEU A 47 8.69 -18.41 -2.33
N GLU A 48 8.44 -19.69 -2.06
CA GLU A 48 9.23 -20.81 -2.58
C GLU A 48 9.17 -20.87 -4.12
N ASP A 49 7.98 -20.72 -4.70
CA ASP A 49 7.80 -20.66 -6.16
C ASP A 49 8.53 -19.45 -6.77
N ILE A 50 8.42 -18.27 -6.15
CA ILE A 50 9.14 -17.08 -6.57
C ILE A 50 10.65 -17.30 -6.49
N ALA A 51 11.16 -17.86 -5.39
CA ALA A 51 12.59 -18.11 -5.23
C ALA A 51 13.12 -19.09 -6.29
N ALA A 52 12.33 -20.10 -6.65
CA ALA A 52 12.69 -21.09 -7.67
C ALA A 52 12.70 -20.48 -9.09
N ARG A 53 11.72 -19.63 -9.42
CA ARG A 53 11.54 -19.11 -10.79
C ARG A 53 12.22 -17.77 -11.04
N PHE A 54 12.35 -16.94 -10.00
CA PHE A 54 12.74 -15.54 -10.10
C PHE A 54 13.80 -15.18 -9.03
N PRO A 55 15.08 -15.54 -9.23
CA PRO A 55 16.14 -15.40 -8.22
C PRO A 55 16.54 -13.95 -7.88
N LYS A 56 15.82 -12.95 -8.42
CA LYS A 56 16.05 -11.53 -8.17
C LYS A 56 15.28 -11.06 -6.93
N LYS A 57 15.48 -9.81 -6.54
CA LYS A 57 14.76 -9.21 -5.40
C LYS A 57 13.26 -9.10 -5.72
N ILE A 58 12.43 -9.34 -4.71
CA ILE A 58 10.97 -9.27 -4.76
C ILE A 58 10.51 -7.91 -4.25
N ARG A 59 9.53 -7.31 -4.93
CA ARG A 59 8.78 -6.18 -4.40
C ARG A 59 7.42 -6.68 -3.91
N ILE A 60 7.09 -6.36 -2.67
CA ILE A 60 5.87 -6.82 -2.02
C ILE A 60 4.89 -5.65 -1.94
N VAL A 61 3.69 -5.84 -2.45
CA VAL A 61 2.58 -4.89 -2.35
C VAL A 61 1.56 -5.48 -1.38
N VAL A 62 1.30 -4.77 -0.29
CA VAL A 62 0.43 -5.21 0.80
C VAL A 62 -0.91 -4.48 0.68
N GLY A 63 -2.01 -5.23 0.69
CA GLY A 63 -3.36 -4.70 0.69
C GLY A 63 -3.65 -3.85 1.92
N GLU A 64 -4.48 -2.82 1.77
CA GLU A 64 -4.84 -1.87 2.85
C GLU A 64 -5.52 -2.50 4.07
N GLU A 65 -5.92 -3.78 4.02
CA GLU A 65 -6.41 -4.51 5.19
C GLU A 65 -5.29 -5.03 6.11
N PHE A 66 -4.05 -5.02 5.60
CA PHE A 66 -2.81 -5.40 6.28
C PHE A 66 -1.81 -4.24 6.36
N SER A 67 -2.18 -3.05 5.90
CA SER A 67 -1.34 -1.86 5.97
C SER A 67 -2.12 -0.63 6.37
N TYR A 68 -1.40 0.40 6.79
CA TYR A 68 -1.89 1.73 7.02
C TYR A 68 -1.07 2.70 6.18
N VAL A 69 -1.75 3.66 5.57
CA VAL A 69 -1.12 4.80 4.91
C VAL A 69 -1.74 6.07 5.45
N VAL A 70 -0.93 6.90 6.07
CA VAL A 70 -1.37 8.17 6.65
C VAL A 70 -0.51 9.30 6.09
N SER A 71 -1.12 10.47 5.90
CA SER A 71 -0.39 11.68 5.54
C SER A 71 -0.82 12.83 6.42
N PHE A 72 0.14 13.66 6.81
CA PHE A 72 -0.08 14.83 7.64
C PHE A 72 0.90 15.94 7.26
N PRO A 73 0.54 17.22 7.47
CA PRO A 73 1.45 18.32 7.22
C PRO A 73 2.67 18.25 8.15
N LYS A 74 3.83 18.56 7.59
CA LYS A 74 5.10 18.73 8.28
C LYS A 74 5.04 20.03 9.07
N ASP A 75 4.62 19.95 10.32
CA ASP A 75 4.76 21.09 11.22
C ASP A 75 6.21 21.20 11.67
N LYS A 76 6.83 22.37 11.42
CA LYS A 76 8.20 22.67 11.87
C LYS A 76 8.31 22.81 13.40
N LYS A 77 7.18 22.87 14.09
CA LYS A 77 7.07 23.05 15.55
C LYS A 77 6.54 21.82 16.30
N SER A 78 5.97 20.83 15.62
CA SER A 78 5.42 19.63 16.26
C SER A 78 6.45 18.48 16.34
N GLY A 79 6.14 17.47 17.15
CA GLY A 79 7.06 16.42 17.58
C GLY A 79 7.56 15.48 16.47
N SER A 80 8.30 14.45 16.87
CA SER A 80 8.79 13.40 15.98
C SER A 80 7.69 12.86 15.05
N VAL A 81 8.02 12.59 13.77
CA VAL A 81 7.15 11.93 12.76
C VAL A 81 6.41 10.73 13.34
N ILE A 82 7.08 9.98 14.23
CA ILE A 82 6.53 8.81 14.92
C ILE A 82 5.33 9.18 15.80
N SER A 83 5.39 10.32 16.51
CA SER A 83 4.32 10.77 17.41
C SER A 83 3.05 11.12 16.64
N GLU A 84 3.18 11.85 15.52
CA GLU A 84 2.07 12.18 14.64
C GLU A 84 1.47 10.91 13.99
N ALA A 85 2.33 10.00 13.52
CA ALA A 85 1.88 8.74 12.94
C ALA A 85 1.15 7.84 13.95
N ARG A 86 1.63 7.77 15.21
CA ARG A 86 0.95 7.05 16.31
C ARG A 86 -0.41 7.65 16.66
N ALA A 87 -0.60 8.94 16.40
CA ALA A 87 -1.90 9.58 16.56
C ALA A 87 -2.89 9.20 15.44
N LEU A 88 -2.49 8.46 14.41
CA LEU A 88 -3.38 8.07 13.30
C LEU A 88 -3.42 6.56 13.08
N ILE A 89 -2.32 5.86 13.37
CA ILE A 89 -2.18 4.41 13.19
C ILE A 89 -2.54 3.70 14.51
N PRO A 90 -3.53 2.79 14.52
CA PRO A 90 -4.00 2.13 15.75
C PRO A 90 -3.08 0.99 16.24
N GLU A 91 -1.82 0.95 15.78
CA GLU A 91 -0.85 -0.08 16.10
C GLU A 91 0.50 0.51 16.53
N SER A 92 1.29 -0.26 17.26
CA SER A 92 2.63 0.16 17.67
C SER A 92 3.58 0.19 16.46
N LEU A 93 4.13 1.36 16.16
CA LEU A 93 5.19 1.53 15.15
C LEU A 93 6.55 1.10 15.71
N GLN A 94 6.78 -0.22 15.81
CA GLN A 94 8.08 -0.80 16.21
C GLN A 94 8.90 -1.16 14.97
N ASP A 95 8.40 -2.14 14.20
CA ASP A 95 8.98 -2.61 12.94
C ASP A 95 7.95 -2.45 11.81
N GLY A 96 8.35 -2.64 10.55
CA GLY A 96 7.41 -2.76 9.44
C GLY A 96 6.75 -1.46 9.01
N TRP A 97 7.38 -0.32 9.27
CA TRP A 97 6.91 1.01 8.85
C TRP A 97 8.06 1.82 8.24
N ASP A 98 7.70 2.79 7.39
CA ASP A 98 8.64 3.76 6.81
C ASP A 98 7.92 5.09 6.55
N SER A 99 8.68 6.16 6.35
CA SER A 99 8.16 7.48 6.05
C SER A 99 8.85 8.10 4.85
N CYS A 100 8.09 8.82 4.02
CA CYS A 100 8.65 9.65 2.96
C CYS A 100 8.13 11.09 3.08
N GLU A 101 9.03 12.03 2.81
CA GLU A 101 8.67 13.43 2.63
C GLU A 101 8.35 13.65 1.14
N GLY A 102 7.17 14.16 0.84
CA GLY A 102 6.82 14.53 -0.54
C GLY A 102 7.41 15.88 -0.95
N GLN A 103 7.12 16.28 -2.18
CA GLN A 103 7.40 17.66 -2.62
C GLN A 103 6.48 18.70 -1.97
N SER A 104 5.34 18.26 -1.42
CA SER A 104 4.52 19.06 -0.51
C SER A 104 5.11 19.08 0.88
N ASP A 105 4.81 20.10 1.68
CA ASP A 105 5.06 20.15 3.13
C ASP A 105 4.26 19.08 3.92
N ASN A 106 4.05 17.89 3.36
CA ASN A 106 3.38 16.75 4.00
C ASN A 106 4.36 15.59 4.12
N VAL A 107 4.27 14.90 5.24
CA VAL A 107 4.90 13.60 5.46
C VAL A 107 3.87 12.52 5.17
N GLN A 108 4.28 11.46 4.48
CA GLN A 108 3.52 10.23 4.37
C GLN A 108 4.21 9.14 5.17
N VAL A 109 3.43 8.44 5.99
CA VAL A 109 3.89 7.26 6.74
C VAL A 109 3.09 6.06 6.27
N MET A 110 3.82 4.98 5.99
CA MET A 110 3.26 3.67 5.75
C MET A 110 3.64 2.76 6.90
N ALA A 111 2.69 1.96 7.37
CA ALA A 111 2.95 0.87 8.29
C ALA A 111 2.26 -0.41 7.82
N VAL A 112 2.85 -1.55 8.13
CA VAL A 112 2.23 -2.86 7.97
C VAL A 112 1.70 -3.30 9.34
N ARG A 113 0.53 -3.95 9.37
CA ARG A 113 -0.01 -4.52 10.61
C ARG A 113 1.00 -5.47 11.23
N GLN A 114 1.28 -5.33 12.52
CA GLN A 114 2.42 -5.99 13.17
C GLN A 114 2.32 -7.52 13.08
N GLU A 115 1.12 -8.08 13.31
CA GLU A 115 0.86 -9.51 13.21
C GLU A 115 1.21 -10.05 11.81
N PHE A 116 0.73 -9.37 10.77
CA PHE A 116 1.03 -9.72 9.39
C PHE A 116 2.52 -9.54 9.07
N PHE A 117 3.14 -8.45 9.53
CA PHE A 117 4.55 -8.19 9.28
C PHE A 117 5.45 -9.28 9.89
N LEU A 118 5.12 -9.77 11.09
CA LEU A 118 5.83 -10.88 11.73
C LEU A 118 5.69 -12.20 10.94
N ALA A 119 4.47 -12.53 10.49
CA ALA A 119 4.24 -13.69 9.64
C ALA A 119 5.01 -13.59 8.31
N LEU A 120 4.99 -12.41 7.68
CA LEU A 120 5.73 -12.13 6.45
C LEU A 120 7.24 -12.24 6.65
N LYS A 121 7.79 -11.62 7.69
CA LYS A 121 9.21 -11.66 8.04
C LYS A 121 9.70 -13.09 8.25
N LYS A 122 8.92 -13.91 8.95
CA LYS A 122 9.20 -15.33 9.15
C LYS A 122 9.19 -16.09 7.82
N ALA A 123 8.15 -15.95 7.01
CA ALA A 123 8.03 -16.64 5.73
C ALA A 123 9.17 -16.28 4.76
N LEU A 124 9.57 -15.00 4.72
CA LEU A 124 10.69 -14.52 3.91
C LEU A 124 12.03 -15.12 4.35
N TRP A 125 12.27 -15.19 5.66
CA TRP A 125 13.48 -15.81 6.21
C TRP A 125 13.56 -17.29 5.87
N GLU A 126 12.47 -18.03 6.07
CA GLU A 126 12.39 -19.47 5.75
C GLU A 126 12.60 -19.74 4.26
N ALA A 127 11.98 -18.94 3.39
CA ALA A 127 12.12 -19.05 1.94
C ALA A 127 13.45 -18.46 1.41
N LYS A 128 14.32 -17.92 2.29
CA LYS A 128 15.58 -17.23 1.92
C LYS A 128 15.38 -16.16 0.83
N SER A 129 14.22 -15.52 0.85
CA SER A 129 13.80 -14.57 -0.17
C SER A 129 14.41 -13.19 0.06
N ARG A 130 14.89 -12.54 -1.00
CA ARG A 130 15.44 -11.19 -0.94
C ARG A 130 14.36 -10.18 -1.29
N VAL A 131 14.01 -9.31 -0.34
CA VAL A 131 13.04 -8.24 -0.56
C VAL A 131 13.75 -6.96 -0.97
N GLU A 132 13.23 -6.30 -2.01
CA GLU A 132 13.66 -4.98 -2.44
C GLU A 132 12.93 -3.88 -1.68
N ALA A 133 11.60 -4.01 -1.59
CA ALA A 133 10.71 -3.04 -0.98
C ALA A 133 9.40 -3.73 -0.57
N ILE A 134 8.79 -3.21 0.48
CA ILE A 134 7.42 -3.51 0.88
C ILE A 134 6.67 -2.18 0.80
N GLU A 135 5.56 -2.14 0.07
CA GLU A 135 4.74 -0.94 -0.08
C GLU A 135 3.25 -1.27 0.07
N ALA A 136 2.47 -0.30 0.51
CA ALA A 136 1.01 -0.43 0.56
C ALA A 136 0.40 -0.36 -0.85
N GLU A 137 -0.77 -0.97 -1.02
CA GLU A 137 -1.52 -1.03 -2.27
C GLU A 137 -1.81 0.36 -2.84
N SER A 138 -2.25 1.31 -2.01
CA SER A 138 -2.52 2.68 -2.45
C SER A 138 -1.27 3.45 -2.89
N VAL A 139 -0.12 3.18 -2.26
CA VAL A 139 1.18 3.77 -2.63
C VAL A 139 1.65 3.21 -3.97
N SER A 140 1.39 1.93 -4.24
CA SER A 140 1.68 1.35 -5.56
C SER A 140 0.75 1.94 -6.64
N LEU A 141 -0.54 2.15 -6.30
CA LEU A 141 -1.53 2.78 -7.17
C LEU A 141 -1.21 4.25 -7.46
N SER A 142 -0.70 5.02 -6.47
CA SER A 142 -0.39 6.44 -6.67
C SER A 142 0.63 6.67 -7.79
N ARG A 143 1.56 5.72 -7.96
CA ARG A 143 2.58 5.78 -9.02
C ARG A 143 2.03 5.55 -10.40
N VAL A 144 0.85 4.95 -10.56
CA VAL A 144 0.24 4.73 -11.88
C VAL A 144 -0.60 5.90 -12.34
N ILE A 145 -1.06 6.71 -11.40
CA ILE A 145 -1.81 7.93 -11.65
C ILE A 145 -0.89 8.98 -12.26
N PRO A 146 -1.24 9.62 -13.38
CA PRO A 146 -0.46 10.73 -13.93
C PRO A 146 -0.31 11.84 -12.89
N GLU A 147 0.92 12.30 -12.65
CA GLU A 147 1.16 13.43 -11.76
C GLU A 147 0.78 14.73 -12.47
N SER A 148 -0.29 15.35 -12.01
CA SER A 148 -0.60 16.75 -12.31
C SER A 148 -0.30 17.61 -11.08
N LYS A 149 0.54 18.62 -11.28
CA LYS A 149 1.01 19.48 -10.19
C LYS A 149 -0.19 20.18 -9.54
N ASN A 150 -0.30 20.07 -8.22
CA ASN A 150 -1.35 20.66 -7.38
C ASN A 150 -2.78 20.12 -7.59
N GLU A 151 -2.97 19.10 -8.43
CA GLU A 151 -4.28 18.48 -8.57
C GLU A 151 -4.44 17.31 -7.60
N THR A 152 -5.65 17.19 -7.07
CA THR A 152 -6.07 16.03 -6.30
C THR A 152 -6.70 15.03 -7.26
N THR A 153 -6.15 13.83 -7.34
CA THR A 153 -6.68 12.75 -8.18
C THR A 153 -7.36 11.68 -7.35
N PHE A 154 -8.53 11.25 -7.82
CA PHE A 154 -9.24 10.10 -7.28
C PHE A 154 -9.00 8.90 -8.19
N ALA A 155 -8.61 7.77 -7.60
CA ALA A 155 -8.48 6.51 -8.31
C ALA A 155 -9.23 5.41 -7.54
N ALA A 156 -9.95 4.57 -8.27
CA ALA A 156 -10.59 3.39 -7.71
C ALA A 156 -10.03 2.14 -8.39
N ARG A 157 -9.65 1.14 -7.59
CA ARG A 157 -9.34 -0.21 -8.08
C ARG A 157 -10.42 -1.16 -7.58
N TYR A 158 -10.99 -1.94 -8.49
CA TYR A 158 -11.88 -3.05 -8.17
C TYR A 158 -11.15 -4.38 -8.30
N ASP A 159 -11.13 -5.17 -7.23
CA ASP A 159 -10.56 -6.52 -7.17
C ASP A 159 -11.13 -7.25 -5.94
N GLU A 160 -12.35 -7.80 -6.05
CA GLU A 160 -13.22 -8.30 -4.96
C GLU A 160 -13.69 -7.24 -3.95
N LYS A 161 -12.88 -6.20 -3.77
CA LYS A 161 -13.18 -4.97 -3.02
C LYS A 161 -12.91 -3.76 -3.91
N ILE A 162 -13.48 -2.62 -3.53
CA ILE A 162 -13.16 -1.32 -4.10
C ILE A 162 -12.19 -0.62 -3.16
N LEU A 163 -10.96 -0.41 -3.62
CA LEU A 163 -10.04 0.52 -2.98
C LEU A 163 -10.16 1.87 -3.66
N LEU A 164 -10.73 2.85 -2.95
CA LEU A 164 -10.71 4.26 -3.34
C LEU A 164 -9.47 4.92 -2.74
N THR A 165 -8.68 5.57 -3.57
CA THR A 165 -7.44 6.26 -3.19
C THR A 165 -7.49 7.69 -3.69
N VAL A 166 -7.07 8.62 -2.83
CA VAL A 166 -6.92 10.04 -3.16
C VAL A 166 -5.45 10.38 -3.12
N THR A 167 -4.94 10.96 -4.19
CA THR A 167 -3.54 11.35 -4.31
C THR A 167 -3.41 12.82 -4.64
N ARG A 168 -2.31 13.43 -4.20
CA ARG A 168 -1.92 14.79 -4.55
C ARG A 168 -0.41 14.87 -4.59
N ASN A 169 0.16 15.38 -5.68
CA ASN A 169 1.61 15.48 -5.88
C ASN A 169 2.35 14.14 -5.63
N GLY A 170 1.79 13.04 -6.12
CA GLY A 170 2.38 11.69 -5.98
C GLY A 170 2.17 11.02 -4.60
N LEU A 171 1.73 11.77 -3.58
CA LEU A 171 1.43 11.23 -2.25
C LEU A 171 -0.02 10.78 -2.14
N VAL A 172 -0.24 9.70 -1.41
CA VAL A 172 -1.57 9.25 -0.96
C VAL A 172 -1.99 10.11 0.23
N ILE A 173 -3.11 10.79 0.06
CA ILE A 173 -3.71 11.67 1.07
C ILE A 173 -4.73 10.89 1.92
N ALA A 174 -5.49 10.02 1.28
CA ALA A 174 -6.45 9.16 1.96
C ALA A 174 -6.79 7.92 1.14
N THR A 175 -7.25 6.90 1.85
CA THR A 175 -7.76 5.66 1.27
C THR A 175 -9.08 5.29 1.94
N LYS A 176 -9.91 4.56 1.20
CA LYS A 176 -11.12 3.93 1.73
C LYS A 176 -11.36 2.61 1.03
N ILE A 177 -11.69 1.58 1.81
CA ILE A 177 -12.05 0.27 1.30
C ILE A 177 -13.57 0.12 1.37
N PHE A 178 -14.16 -0.39 0.30
CA PHE A 178 -15.55 -0.84 0.27
C PHE A 178 -15.61 -2.29 -0.21
N PHE A 179 -16.34 -3.15 0.50
CA PHE A 179 -16.54 -4.55 0.12
C PHE A 179 -17.71 -4.77 -0.85
N GLN A 180 -18.47 -3.69 -1.10
CA GLN A 180 -19.58 -3.63 -2.03
C GLN A 180 -19.55 -2.26 -2.71
N LEU A 181 -20.29 -2.08 -3.81
CA LEU A 181 -20.41 -0.77 -4.45
C LEU A 181 -20.98 0.24 -3.44
N PRO A 182 -20.26 1.31 -3.10
CA PRO A 182 -20.75 2.27 -2.13
C PRO A 182 -21.92 3.07 -2.69
N GLU A 183 -22.86 3.40 -1.80
CA GLU A 183 -23.89 4.40 -2.05
C GLU A 183 -23.24 5.78 -2.28
N LYS A 184 -23.92 6.65 -3.03
CA LYS A 184 -23.42 7.97 -3.41
C LYS A 184 -23.08 8.82 -2.19
N GLU A 185 -23.89 8.71 -1.14
CA GLU A 185 -23.77 9.41 0.13
C GLU A 185 -22.43 9.09 0.80
N LYS A 186 -22.00 7.82 0.80
CA LYS A 186 -20.71 7.41 1.38
C LYS A 186 -19.51 7.92 0.58
N ILE A 187 -19.65 8.00 -0.74
CA ILE A 187 -18.63 8.64 -1.59
C ILE A 187 -18.57 10.13 -1.26
N GLN A 188 -19.72 10.79 -1.12
CA GLN A 188 -19.78 12.21 -0.79
C GLN A 188 -19.19 12.52 0.58
N GLU A 189 -19.50 11.73 1.61
CA GLU A 189 -18.88 11.85 2.94
C GLU A 189 -17.35 11.76 2.87
N PHE A 190 -16.83 10.84 2.05
CA PHE A 190 -15.38 10.72 1.85
C PHE A 190 -14.80 11.91 1.10
N VAL A 191 -15.47 12.41 0.06
CA VAL A 191 -15.05 13.61 -0.68
C VAL A 191 -15.07 14.83 0.22
N ASP A 192 -16.16 15.05 0.96
CA ASP A 192 -16.32 16.16 1.90
C ASP A 192 -15.26 16.13 2.99
N TYR A 193 -14.93 14.94 3.51
CA TYR A 193 -13.82 14.75 4.43
C TYR A 193 -12.51 15.27 3.85
N ILE A 194 -12.20 14.94 2.59
CA ILE A 194 -10.97 15.43 1.92
C ILE A 194 -11.01 16.93 1.66
N SER A 195 -12.15 17.45 1.19
CA SER A 195 -12.33 18.87 0.88
C SER A 195 -12.27 19.77 2.12
N ASN A 196 -12.69 19.25 3.27
CA ASN A 196 -12.71 19.98 4.54
C ASN A 196 -11.42 19.84 5.37
N GLN A 197 -10.44 19.04 4.93
CA GLN A 197 -9.17 18.85 5.65
C GLN A 197 -8.27 20.10 5.61
N LYS A 198 -8.44 20.96 6.62
CA LYS A 198 -7.34 21.66 7.32
C LYS A 198 -6.99 20.89 8.60
N TYR A 199 -6.37 19.71 8.48
CA TYR A 199 -5.87 18.82 9.56
C TYR A 199 -6.81 17.72 10.11
N SER A 200 -6.27 16.48 10.06
CA SER A 200 -6.41 15.29 10.92
C SER A 200 -7.75 14.93 11.57
N LEU A 201 -8.34 13.80 11.15
CA LEU A 201 -9.19 12.95 11.98
C LEU A 201 -9.03 11.45 11.62
N LYS A 202 -8.90 10.62 12.66
CA LYS A 202 -8.79 9.16 12.60
C LYS A 202 -10.04 8.54 12.01
N PHE A 203 -9.90 7.66 11.02
CA PHE A 203 -10.90 6.62 10.77
C PHE A 203 -10.39 5.29 11.33
N GLY A 204 -10.96 4.89 12.46
CA GLY A 204 -10.94 3.50 12.90
C GLY A 204 -11.71 2.64 11.90
N LEU A 205 -11.11 1.51 11.55
CA LEU A 205 -11.76 0.45 10.78
C LEU A 205 -12.90 -0.14 11.63
N TYR A 206 -14.08 -0.30 11.03
CA TYR A 206 -15.03 -1.33 11.43
C TYR A 206 -14.56 -2.66 10.84
#